data_AF-A1R9L6-F1
#
_entry.id   AF-A1R9L6-F1
#
_cell.length_a   1.000
_cell.length_b   1.000
_cell.length_c   1.000
_cell.angle_alpha   90.00
_cell.angle_beta   90.00
_cell.angle_gamma   90.00
#
_symmetry.space_group_name_H-M   'P 1'
#
loop_
_entity.id
_entity.type
_entity.pdbx_description
1 polymer ?
#
loop_
_entity_poly.entity_id
_entity_poly.type
_entity_poly.pdbx_seq_one_letter_code
_entity_poly.pdbx_strand_id
1 'polypeptide(L)'
;MHCVLGAVTSAHYEYPPVGGVYSSRAGIRKALRSNRWISFRAERRAMSHEVTVSKSHSRRTVVKGAAWSMPVIAAAVAAPAAVASVSTLSLAFTASSTSLLSLRLLDGTSLLQAQSLVTVPTMLTFTNGPGAVTEDALVTVSVARPAGISIPVGRARGFGVYSFDGTATTASQRTTVYQTAPLVGQFGFPSTTWTNSVPVTVASNGTLNLPIVFGLAGTSTGVSVSLLASFAVTVTVVIGGRTLVATSSISVPVGAGIL
;
A
#
# COMPACT_ATOMS: atom_id res chain seq x y z
N MET A 1 13.08 -19.86 52.65
CA MET A 1 13.63 -18.51 52.82
C MET A 1 14.93 -18.42 52.04
N HIS A 2 14.92 -17.88 50.82
CA HIS A 2 16.11 -17.34 50.18
C HIS A 2 15.63 -16.29 49.18
N CYS A 3 16.09 -15.07 49.41
CA CYS A 3 15.75 -13.83 48.73
C CYS A 3 16.79 -13.62 47.62
N VAL A 4 16.39 -13.30 46.39
CA VAL A 4 17.30 -12.80 45.35
C VAL A 4 16.64 -11.62 44.65
N LEU A 5 17.11 -10.42 45.03
CA LEU A 5 16.93 -9.16 44.30
C LEU A 5 17.74 -9.20 43.00
N GLY A 6 17.13 -8.83 41.88
CA GLY A 6 17.80 -8.60 40.60
C GLY A 6 17.41 -7.23 40.04
N ALA A 7 18.43 -6.40 39.81
CA ALA A 7 18.36 -4.96 39.59
C ALA A 7 17.69 -4.52 38.27
N VAL A 8 17.01 -3.37 38.32
CA VAL A 8 16.43 -2.64 37.21
C VAL A 8 17.47 -1.66 36.65
N THR A 9 17.93 -1.87 35.43
CA THR A 9 18.78 -0.92 34.69
C THR A 9 17.90 0.04 33.88
N SER A 10 17.94 1.32 34.27
CA SER A 10 17.27 2.43 33.60
C SER A 10 18.11 2.92 32.42
N ALA A 11 17.55 2.92 31.21
CA ALA A 11 18.18 3.49 30.03
C ALA A 11 17.61 4.89 29.75
N HIS A 12 18.44 5.91 29.94
CA HIS A 12 18.19 7.28 29.52
C HIS A 12 18.18 7.36 27.97
N TYR A 13 17.10 7.88 27.39
CA TYR A 13 17.06 8.28 25.99
C TYR A 13 17.35 9.78 25.86
N GLU A 14 18.40 10.09 25.11
CA GLU A 14 18.86 11.43 24.75
C GLU A 14 18.18 11.84 23.43
N TYR A 15 17.46 12.98 23.46
CA TYR A 15 16.78 13.55 22.29
C TYR A 15 17.73 14.46 21.50
N PRO A 16 17.86 14.32 20.17
CA PRO A 16 18.51 15.32 19.35
C PRO A 16 17.57 16.51 19.04
N PRO A 17 18.13 17.73 18.86
CA PRO A 17 17.37 18.96 18.71
C PRO A 17 16.75 19.16 17.31
N VAL A 18 15.57 19.77 17.32
CA VAL A 18 14.81 20.27 16.16
C VAL A 18 15.48 21.52 15.61
N GLY A 19 15.83 21.52 14.33
CA GLY A 19 16.43 22.68 13.66
C GLY A 19 15.83 22.93 12.28
N GLY A 20 15.46 24.19 12.01
CA GLY A 20 15.63 24.79 10.68
C GLY A 20 14.36 25.17 9.92
N VAL A 21 13.77 26.31 10.29
CA VAL A 21 12.91 27.12 9.41
C VAL A 21 13.80 27.75 8.33
N TYR A 22 13.51 27.52 7.05
CA TYR A 22 14.01 28.36 5.96
C TYR A 22 12.84 28.94 5.15
N SER A 23 12.60 30.24 5.42
CA SER A 23 11.87 31.16 4.58
C SER A 23 12.82 31.69 3.50
N SER A 24 12.38 31.75 2.24
CA SER A 24 12.93 32.73 1.28
C SER A 24 11.91 33.08 0.20
N ARG A 25 11.42 34.32 0.29
CA ARG A 25 10.79 35.11 -0.76
C ARG A 25 11.84 35.56 -1.78
N ALA A 26 11.51 35.48 -3.06
CA ALA A 26 11.82 36.46 -4.13
C ALA A 26 11.25 35.83 -5.42
N GLY A 27 10.28 36.39 -6.14
CA GLY A 27 10.19 37.77 -6.57
C GLY A 27 10.88 37.92 -7.93
N ILE A 28 10.14 38.48 -8.90
CA ILE A 28 10.62 39.41 -9.94
C ILE A 28 10.61 38.92 -11.42
N ARG A 29 9.90 39.73 -12.22
CA ARG A 29 10.06 40.09 -13.66
C ARG A 29 9.39 39.27 -14.77
N LYS A 30 8.15 39.69 -15.02
CA LYS A 30 7.60 40.19 -16.31
C LYS A 30 8.67 40.57 -17.36
N ALA A 31 8.59 40.03 -18.56
CA ALA A 31 9.17 40.61 -19.76
C ALA A 31 8.26 40.39 -20.97
N LEU A 32 7.57 41.47 -21.36
CA LEU A 32 7.05 41.68 -22.71
C LEU A 32 8.19 41.66 -23.73
N ARG A 33 7.93 41.11 -24.92
CA ARG A 33 8.45 41.51 -26.25
C ARG A 33 7.96 40.45 -27.25
N SER A 34 7.63 40.72 -28.50
CA SER A 34 7.42 41.92 -29.31
C SER A 34 7.17 41.35 -30.71
N ASN A 35 5.98 41.54 -31.26
CA ASN A 35 5.71 41.27 -32.67
C ASN A 35 6.64 42.11 -33.54
N ARG A 36 7.35 41.49 -34.49
CA ARG A 36 7.95 42.22 -35.60
C ARG A 36 7.84 41.42 -36.90
N TRP A 37 6.87 41.86 -37.68
CA TRP A 37 6.77 41.70 -39.12
C TRP A 37 8.02 42.23 -39.81
N ILE A 38 8.61 41.48 -40.74
CA ILE A 38 9.46 42.03 -41.80
C ILE A 38 9.12 41.37 -43.14
N SER A 39 8.92 42.25 -44.10
CA SER A 39 8.40 42.11 -45.45
C SER A 39 9.22 41.23 -46.40
N PHE A 40 8.50 40.58 -47.30
CA PHE A 40 8.99 40.10 -48.59
C PHE A 40 9.59 41.24 -49.41
N ARG A 41 10.83 41.09 -49.89
CA ARG A 41 11.38 41.84 -51.03
C ARG A 41 11.98 40.84 -52.02
N ALA A 42 11.34 40.74 -53.17
CA ALA A 42 11.83 40.02 -54.33
C ALA A 42 12.86 40.91 -55.06
N GLU A 43 14.05 40.38 -55.29
CA GLU A 43 15.04 40.98 -56.19
C GLU A 43 15.58 39.88 -57.10
N ARG A 44 15.16 39.91 -58.37
CA ARG A 44 15.78 39.16 -59.47
C ARG A 44 17.06 39.87 -59.86
N ARG A 45 18.20 39.17 -59.93
CA ARG A 45 19.33 39.54 -60.80
C ARG A 45 20.09 38.30 -61.28
N ALA A 46 20.57 38.43 -62.51
CA ALA A 46 20.95 37.40 -63.45
C ALA A 46 22.30 36.73 -63.17
N MET A 47 22.49 35.61 -63.88
CA MET A 47 23.65 34.72 -63.94
C MET A 47 24.97 35.42 -64.28
N SER A 48 26.06 34.94 -63.63
CA SER A 48 27.41 34.87 -64.20
C SER A 48 28.07 33.58 -63.71
N HIS A 49 28.66 32.84 -64.65
CA HIS A 49 29.41 31.61 -64.42
C HIS A 49 30.70 31.89 -63.64
N GLU A 50 30.97 31.13 -62.59
CA GLU A 50 32.33 30.83 -62.16
C GLU A 50 32.40 29.41 -61.57
N VAL A 51 33.22 28.59 -62.22
CA VAL A 51 33.59 27.24 -61.81
C VAL A 51 34.71 27.37 -60.79
N THR A 52 34.56 26.83 -59.58
CA THR A 52 35.62 25.99 -58.96
C THR A 52 35.25 25.42 -57.58
N VAL A 53 35.60 24.13 -57.44
CA VAL A 53 35.94 23.40 -56.22
C VAL A 53 34.77 23.05 -55.28
N SER A 54 34.15 21.92 -55.59
CA SER A 54 33.45 21.07 -54.64
C SER A 54 34.38 20.68 -53.48
N LYS A 55 34.32 21.45 -52.38
CA LYS A 55 34.79 20.96 -51.07
C LYS A 55 33.98 19.73 -50.70
N SER A 56 34.65 18.58 -50.66
CA SER A 56 34.13 17.35 -50.07
C SER A 56 33.68 17.64 -48.64
N HIS A 57 32.37 17.86 -48.47
CA HIS A 57 31.77 17.87 -47.15
C HIS A 57 31.89 16.44 -46.62
N SER A 58 32.83 16.26 -45.69
CA SER A 58 33.01 15.03 -44.93
C SER A 58 31.67 14.57 -44.38
N ARG A 59 31.08 13.55 -45.02
CA ARG A 59 29.89 12.84 -44.52
C ARG A 59 30.11 12.24 -43.12
N ARG A 60 31.35 12.28 -42.62
CA ARG A 60 31.77 11.71 -41.34
C ARG A 60 31.47 12.60 -40.13
N THR A 61 31.11 13.87 -40.33
CA THR A 61 30.88 14.82 -39.21
C THR A 61 29.40 14.93 -38.81
N VAL A 62 28.46 14.62 -39.70
CA VAL A 62 27.01 14.70 -39.39
C VAL A 62 26.53 13.49 -38.58
N VAL A 63 27.24 12.36 -38.62
CA VAL A 63 26.85 11.13 -37.92
C VAL A 63 27.15 11.17 -36.42
N LYS A 64 27.96 12.13 -35.92
CA LYS A 64 28.31 12.20 -34.49
C LYS A 64 27.34 13.03 -33.63
N GLY A 65 26.46 13.83 -34.22
CA GLY A 65 25.51 14.67 -33.47
C GLY A 65 24.26 13.92 -33.01
N ALA A 66 23.85 12.86 -33.71
CA ALA A 66 22.60 12.15 -33.44
C ALA A 66 22.70 11.10 -32.31
N ALA A 67 23.90 10.79 -31.83
CA ALA A 67 24.12 9.74 -30.83
C ALA A 67 23.85 10.18 -29.38
N TRP A 68 23.72 11.49 -29.11
CA TRP A 68 23.64 12.02 -27.74
C TRP A 68 22.21 12.37 -27.30
N SER A 69 21.22 12.30 -28.19
CA SER A 69 19.83 12.73 -27.91
C SER A 69 18.86 11.57 -27.64
N MET A 70 19.27 10.34 -27.94
CA MET A 70 18.44 9.13 -27.76
C MET A 70 18.11 8.79 -26.29
N PRO A 71 18.98 9.03 -25.28
CA PRO A 71 18.66 8.66 -23.89
C PRO A 71 17.48 9.46 -23.32
N VAL A 72 17.34 10.72 -23.74
CA VAL A 72 16.34 11.64 -23.16
C VAL A 72 14.93 11.34 -23.67
N ILE A 73 14.79 10.97 -24.94
CA ILE A 73 13.46 10.63 -25.50
C ILE A 73 12.98 9.28 -24.97
N ALA A 74 13.86 8.28 -24.82
CA ALA A 74 13.47 7.00 -24.22
C ALA A 74 13.04 7.16 -22.74
N ALA A 75 13.75 7.99 -21.96
CA ALA A 75 13.38 8.27 -20.57
C ALA A 75 12.08 9.11 -20.45
N ALA A 76 11.85 10.06 -21.37
CA ALA A 76 10.65 10.89 -21.38
C ALA A 76 9.38 10.15 -21.83
N VAL A 77 9.49 9.06 -22.59
CA VAL A 77 8.33 8.21 -22.96
C VAL A 77 8.06 7.14 -21.90
N ALA A 78 9.09 6.71 -21.16
CA ALA A 78 8.92 5.75 -20.06
C ALA A 78 8.19 6.34 -18.84
N ALA A 79 8.44 7.61 -18.50
CA ALA A 79 7.83 8.23 -17.33
C ALA A 79 6.29 8.36 -17.41
N PRO A 80 5.67 8.80 -18.53
CA PRO A 80 4.22 8.82 -18.66
C PRO A 80 3.60 7.41 -18.69
N ALA A 81 4.29 6.40 -19.23
CA ALA A 81 3.78 5.04 -19.34
C ALA A 81 3.70 4.32 -17.98
N ALA A 82 4.68 4.53 -17.10
CA ALA A 82 4.67 3.97 -15.74
C ALA A 82 3.58 4.61 -14.85
N VAL A 83 3.36 5.93 -14.97
CA VAL A 83 2.29 6.61 -14.22
C VAL A 83 0.89 6.25 -14.76
N ALA A 84 0.77 6.00 -16.07
CA ALA A 84 -0.48 5.55 -16.66
C ALA A 84 -0.83 4.10 -16.29
N SER A 85 0.14 3.18 -16.17
CA SER A 85 -0.16 1.77 -15.86
C SER A 85 -0.79 1.62 -14.47
N VAL A 86 -0.22 2.27 -13.46
CA VAL A 86 -0.78 2.24 -12.09
C VAL A 86 -2.17 2.87 -12.02
N SER A 87 -2.55 3.77 -12.96
CA SER A 87 -3.88 4.40 -13.01
C SER A 87 -5.03 3.41 -13.30
N THR A 88 -4.72 2.28 -13.93
CA THR A 88 -5.71 1.25 -14.32
C THR A 88 -5.79 0.08 -13.34
N LEU A 89 -4.96 0.09 -12.29
CA LEU A 89 -4.93 -0.94 -11.27
C LEU A 89 -6.18 -0.88 -10.37
N SER A 90 -6.82 -2.02 -10.12
CA SER A 90 -7.94 -2.19 -9.20
C SER A 90 -7.67 -3.30 -8.18
N LEU A 91 -8.35 -3.23 -7.04
CA LEU A 91 -8.21 -4.17 -5.92
C LEU A 91 -9.58 -4.69 -5.48
N ALA A 92 -9.71 -6.01 -5.31
CA ALA A 92 -10.94 -6.62 -4.81
C ALA A 92 -10.67 -7.91 -4.03
N PHE A 93 -11.58 -8.27 -3.13
CA PHE A 93 -11.66 -9.64 -2.62
C PHE A 93 -12.38 -10.52 -3.66
N THR A 94 -11.76 -11.63 -4.04
CA THR A 94 -12.25 -12.50 -5.13
C THR A 94 -12.65 -13.89 -4.66
N ALA A 95 -12.24 -14.28 -3.45
CA ALA A 95 -12.63 -15.55 -2.86
C ALA A 95 -12.88 -15.45 -1.35
N SER A 96 -13.79 -16.32 -0.89
CA SER A 96 -14.09 -16.56 0.52
C SER A 96 -14.29 -18.04 0.75
N SER A 97 -14.00 -18.50 1.97
CA SER A 97 -14.25 -19.87 2.42
C SER A 97 -15.27 -19.86 3.55
N THR A 98 -16.14 -20.87 3.57
CA THR A 98 -17.08 -21.13 4.66
C THR A 98 -16.89 -22.57 5.12
N SER A 99 -16.31 -22.77 6.30
CA SER A 99 -16.00 -24.10 6.83
C SER A 99 -15.85 -24.09 8.36
N LEU A 100 -15.67 -25.28 8.95
CA LEU A 100 -15.21 -25.41 10.33
C LEU A 100 -13.71 -25.08 10.36
N LEU A 101 -13.39 -23.84 10.73
CA LEU A 101 -12.02 -23.33 10.70
C LEU A 101 -11.26 -23.71 11.97
N SER A 102 -10.03 -24.22 11.81
CA SER A 102 -9.04 -24.26 12.87
C SER A 102 -8.22 -22.97 12.81
N LEU A 103 -8.54 -22.01 13.67
CA LEU A 103 -7.94 -20.68 13.66
C LEU A 103 -6.77 -20.63 14.65
N ARG A 104 -5.65 -20.05 14.21
CA ARG A 104 -4.50 -19.83 15.08
C ARG A 104 -4.69 -18.58 15.93
N LEU A 105 -4.33 -18.73 17.20
CA LEU A 105 -4.24 -17.64 18.16
C LEU A 105 -3.01 -16.79 17.85
N LEU A 106 -3.22 -15.51 17.53
CA LEU A 106 -2.16 -14.59 17.10
C LEU A 106 -1.27 -14.10 18.26
N ASP A 107 -1.75 -14.28 19.50
CA ASP A 107 -1.07 -14.08 20.77
C ASP A 107 -0.29 -15.34 21.24
N GLY A 108 -0.30 -16.44 20.47
CA GLY A 108 0.39 -17.68 20.85
C GLY A 108 0.62 -18.69 19.71
N THR A 109 0.73 -19.96 20.07
CA THR A 109 0.92 -21.10 19.13
C THR A 109 -0.29 -22.03 19.05
N SER A 110 -1.27 -21.85 19.94
CA SER A 110 -2.45 -22.71 20.04
C SER A 110 -3.45 -22.48 18.89
N LEU A 111 -4.22 -23.51 18.61
CA LEU A 111 -5.33 -23.50 17.65
C LEU A 111 -6.66 -23.54 18.40
N LEU A 112 -7.67 -22.89 17.85
CA LEU A 112 -9.05 -22.98 18.31
C LEU A 112 -9.94 -23.39 17.14
N GLN A 113 -10.75 -24.42 17.33
CA GLN A 113 -11.61 -24.96 16.29
C GLN A 113 -13.00 -24.34 16.39
N ALA A 114 -13.49 -23.81 15.28
CA ALA A 114 -14.86 -23.35 15.17
C ALA A 114 -15.82 -24.54 15.26
N GLN A 115 -16.83 -24.40 16.11
CA GLN A 115 -17.91 -25.39 16.29
C GLN A 115 -19.06 -25.17 15.29
N SER A 116 -19.00 -24.09 14.50
CA SER A 116 -19.96 -23.74 13.46
C SER A 116 -19.24 -23.12 12.27
N LEU A 117 -19.91 -23.07 11.12
CA LEU A 117 -19.34 -22.64 9.86
C LEU A 117 -19.04 -21.13 9.88
N VAL A 118 -17.76 -20.78 9.77
CA VAL A 118 -17.30 -19.39 9.73
C VAL A 118 -16.95 -19.02 8.31
N THR A 119 -17.42 -17.85 7.86
CA THR A 119 -17.08 -17.32 6.53
C THR A 119 -15.95 -16.30 6.66
N VAL A 120 -14.85 -16.51 5.94
CA VAL A 120 -13.68 -15.62 5.89
C VAL A 120 -13.27 -15.34 4.44
N PRO A 121 -12.86 -14.11 4.09
CA PRO A 121 -12.22 -13.85 2.81
C PRO A 121 -10.83 -14.51 2.78
N THR A 122 -10.46 -15.06 1.62
CA THR A 122 -9.21 -15.85 1.47
C THR A 122 -8.30 -15.36 0.37
N MET A 123 -8.80 -14.54 -0.56
CA MET A 123 -8.01 -14.06 -1.69
C MET A 123 -8.30 -12.59 -1.98
N LEU A 124 -7.21 -11.82 -2.03
CA LEU A 124 -7.18 -10.44 -2.51
C LEU A 124 -6.54 -10.43 -3.90
N THR A 125 -7.21 -9.83 -4.88
CA THR A 125 -6.71 -9.80 -6.27
C THR A 125 -6.48 -8.37 -6.71
N PHE A 126 -5.29 -8.13 -7.25
CA PHE A 126 -5.03 -6.99 -8.12
C PHE A 126 -5.38 -7.35 -9.55
N THR A 127 -6.09 -6.46 -10.23
CA THR A 127 -6.33 -6.54 -11.67
C THR A 127 -5.77 -5.29 -12.30
N ASN A 128 -4.90 -5.48 -13.29
CA ASN A 128 -4.21 -4.39 -13.97
C ASN A 128 -4.73 -4.24 -15.39
N GLY A 129 -4.77 -3.00 -15.89
CA GLY A 129 -5.03 -2.71 -17.28
C GLY A 129 -3.75 -2.69 -18.12
N PRO A 130 -3.71 -1.92 -19.23
CA PRO A 130 -2.53 -1.80 -20.08
C PRO A 130 -1.31 -1.23 -19.35
N GLY A 131 -0.13 -1.80 -19.65
CA GLY A 131 1.15 -1.43 -19.05
C GLY A 131 1.43 -2.25 -17.80
N ALA A 132 2.66 -2.75 -17.64
CA ALA A 132 3.03 -3.49 -16.44
C ALA A 132 3.17 -2.57 -15.23
N VAL A 133 2.92 -3.11 -14.04
CA VAL A 133 3.14 -2.46 -12.74
C VAL A 133 4.14 -3.29 -11.96
N THR A 134 5.24 -2.66 -11.55
CA THR A 134 6.29 -3.29 -10.72
C THR A 134 6.74 -2.29 -9.67
N GLU A 135 6.11 -2.30 -8.51
CA GLU A 135 6.35 -1.33 -7.43
C GLU A 135 6.13 -1.96 -6.05
N ASP A 136 6.74 -1.38 -5.02
CA ASP A 136 6.44 -1.74 -3.63
C ASP A 136 5.14 -1.08 -3.18
N ALA A 137 4.24 -1.88 -2.61
CA ALA A 137 2.96 -1.43 -2.11
C ALA A 137 2.91 -1.52 -0.58
N LEU A 138 2.51 -0.43 0.07
CA LEU A 138 2.17 -0.46 1.50
C LEU A 138 0.76 -1.00 1.66
N VAL A 139 0.64 -2.23 2.16
CA VAL A 139 -0.64 -2.89 2.41
C VAL A 139 -1.01 -2.73 3.88
N THR A 140 -2.21 -2.24 4.15
CA THR A 140 -2.81 -2.17 5.48
C THR A 140 -4.12 -2.93 5.47
N VAL A 141 -4.21 -3.99 6.29
CA VAL A 141 -5.46 -4.72 6.52
C VAL A 141 -5.97 -4.33 7.89
N SER A 142 -7.19 -3.82 7.96
CA SER A 142 -7.89 -3.53 9.22
C SER A 142 -9.10 -4.43 9.37
N VAL A 143 -9.27 -5.02 10.56
CA VAL A 143 -10.50 -5.70 10.94
C VAL A 143 -11.18 -4.91 12.05
N ALA A 144 -12.38 -4.43 11.75
CA ALA A 144 -13.18 -3.64 12.68
C ALA A 144 -13.90 -4.53 13.70
N ARG A 145 -14.36 -3.90 14.77
CA ARG A 145 -15.27 -4.53 15.75
C ARG A 145 -16.60 -4.86 15.08
N PRO A 146 -17.30 -5.92 15.53
CA PRO A 146 -18.59 -6.26 14.97
C PRO A 146 -19.63 -5.23 15.39
N ALA A 147 -20.40 -4.73 14.43
CA ALA A 147 -21.48 -3.79 14.70
C ALA A 147 -22.67 -4.50 15.35
N GLY A 148 -23.42 -3.80 16.20
CA GLY A 148 -24.65 -4.32 16.82
C GLY A 148 -24.46 -5.26 18.00
N ILE A 149 -23.22 -5.59 18.39
CA ILE A 149 -22.92 -6.36 19.61
C ILE A 149 -22.15 -5.46 20.58
N SER A 150 -22.71 -5.26 21.78
CA SER A 150 -22.06 -4.53 22.86
C SER A 150 -21.74 -5.49 24.00
N ILE A 151 -20.47 -5.53 24.42
CA ILE A 151 -19.99 -6.30 25.56
C ILE A 151 -19.48 -5.28 26.58
N PRO A 152 -20.30 -4.87 27.57
CA PRO A 152 -19.96 -3.76 28.46
C PRO A 152 -18.86 -4.11 29.46
N VAL A 153 -18.60 -5.39 29.71
CA VAL A 153 -17.58 -5.91 30.63
C VAL A 153 -16.89 -7.14 30.03
N GLY A 154 -15.59 -7.28 30.27
CA GLY A 154 -14.80 -8.38 29.75
C GLY A 154 -14.42 -8.22 28.27
N ARG A 155 -13.60 -9.16 27.78
CA ARG A 155 -13.04 -9.14 26.44
C ARG A 155 -13.44 -10.40 25.68
N ALA A 156 -13.75 -10.22 24.41
CA ALA A 156 -13.86 -11.27 23.42
C ALA A 156 -12.66 -11.19 22.45
N ARG A 157 -12.38 -12.27 21.73
CA ARG A 157 -11.42 -12.31 20.63
C ARG A 157 -12.03 -11.71 19.38
N GLY A 158 -11.19 -11.04 18.61
CA GLY A 158 -11.51 -10.61 17.26
C GLY A 158 -10.71 -11.41 16.25
N PHE A 159 -10.60 -10.86 15.04
CA PHE A 159 -9.78 -11.42 13.98
C PHE A 159 -8.61 -10.51 13.66
N GLY A 160 -7.53 -11.10 13.18
CA GLY A 160 -6.40 -10.39 12.60
C GLY A 160 -5.75 -11.23 11.49
N VAL A 161 -4.82 -10.64 10.75
CA VAL A 161 -4.11 -11.35 9.70
C VAL A 161 -3.10 -12.30 10.34
N TYR A 162 -3.18 -13.58 10.00
CA TYR A 162 -2.19 -14.60 10.39
C TYR A 162 -1.06 -14.68 9.38
N SER A 163 -1.39 -14.84 8.10
CA SER A 163 -0.44 -14.84 7.01
C SER A 163 -0.97 -14.06 5.82
N PHE A 164 -0.05 -13.48 5.06
CA PHE A 164 -0.31 -12.75 3.84
C PHE A 164 0.67 -13.24 2.78
N ASP A 165 0.13 -13.64 1.63
CA ASP A 165 0.87 -14.24 0.51
C ASP A 165 1.79 -15.39 0.97
N GLY A 166 1.22 -16.32 1.74
CA GLY A 166 1.94 -17.48 2.29
C GLY A 166 2.92 -17.17 3.44
N THR A 167 3.24 -15.90 3.71
CA THR A 167 4.18 -15.50 4.74
C THR A 167 3.47 -15.18 6.06
N ALA A 168 3.90 -15.80 7.16
CA ALA A 168 3.33 -15.52 8.49
C ALA A 168 3.66 -14.09 8.95
N THR A 169 2.66 -13.42 9.51
CA THR A 169 2.78 -12.07 10.07
C THR A 169 3.52 -12.06 11.40
N THR A 170 4.25 -10.99 11.69
CA THR A 170 4.95 -10.81 12.96
C THR A 170 4.15 -9.96 13.96
N ALA A 171 4.53 -10.00 15.23
CA ALA A 171 3.90 -9.15 16.25
C ALA A 171 4.09 -7.65 15.98
N SER A 172 5.26 -7.23 15.46
CA SER A 172 5.55 -5.82 15.17
C SER A 172 4.74 -5.23 14.03
N GLN A 173 4.24 -6.08 13.13
CA GLN A 173 3.38 -5.66 12.01
C GLN A 173 1.92 -5.50 12.40
N ARG A 174 1.53 -5.95 13.60
CA ARG A 174 0.12 -6.08 14.00
C ARG A 174 -0.21 -5.18 15.19
N THR A 175 -1.41 -4.64 15.21
CA THR A 175 -1.98 -3.97 16.38
C THR A 175 -3.29 -4.63 16.79
N THR A 176 -3.64 -4.52 18.06
CA THR A 176 -4.87 -5.05 18.63
C THR A 176 -5.33 -4.09 19.72
N VAL A 177 -6.49 -3.46 19.53
CA VAL A 177 -6.97 -2.35 20.37
C VAL A 177 -8.40 -2.61 20.84
N TYR A 178 -8.54 -2.81 22.15
CA TYR A 178 -9.84 -2.92 22.83
C TYR A 178 -10.45 -1.55 23.12
N GLN A 179 -11.75 -1.53 23.46
CA GLN A 179 -12.35 -0.34 24.07
C GLN A 179 -11.82 -0.20 25.48
N THR A 180 -11.71 1.03 25.98
CA THR A 180 -11.25 1.32 27.34
C THR A 180 -12.24 2.23 28.06
N ALA A 181 -12.49 1.93 29.33
CA ALA A 181 -13.23 2.78 30.25
C ALA A 181 -12.52 2.83 31.62
N PRO A 182 -12.54 3.96 32.34
CA PRO A 182 -11.77 4.12 33.58
C PRO A 182 -12.03 3.06 34.66
N LEU A 183 -13.27 2.58 34.80
CA LEU A 183 -13.66 1.63 35.86
C LEU A 183 -13.61 0.16 35.42
N VAL A 184 -13.84 -0.11 34.13
CA VAL A 184 -13.95 -1.49 33.59
C VAL A 184 -12.64 -1.96 32.96
N GLY A 185 -11.73 -1.05 32.64
CA GLY A 185 -10.51 -1.35 31.91
C GLY A 185 -10.81 -1.63 30.43
N GLN A 186 -10.14 -2.62 29.86
CA GLN A 186 -10.32 -3.02 28.46
C GLN A 186 -11.53 -3.95 28.30
N PHE A 187 -12.40 -3.65 27.34
CA PHE A 187 -13.60 -4.44 27.08
C PHE A 187 -13.95 -4.56 25.59
N GLY A 188 -14.90 -5.42 25.28
CA GLY A 188 -15.45 -5.57 23.94
C GLY A 188 -14.66 -6.52 23.04
N PHE A 189 -14.83 -6.32 21.75
CA PHE A 189 -13.98 -6.91 20.71
C PHE A 189 -12.82 -5.97 20.39
N PRO A 190 -11.64 -6.48 20.02
CA PRO A 190 -10.56 -5.65 19.54
C PRO A 190 -10.81 -5.20 18.10
N SER A 191 -10.34 -3.99 17.77
CA SER A 191 -10.02 -3.64 16.39
C SER A 191 -8.58 -4.06 16.13
N THR A 192 -8.28 -4.60 14.96
CA THR A 192 -6.91 -5.00 14.61
C THR A 192 -6.45 -4.35 13.32
N THR A 193 -5.14 -4.14 13.22
CA THR A 193 -4.51 -3.77 11.97
C THR A 193 -3.29 -4.65 11.73
N TRP A 194 -2.99 -4.91 10.46
CA TRP A 194 -1.72 -5.42 10.01
C TRP A 194 -1.21 -4.53 8.89
N THR A 195 0.08 -4.18 8.91
CA THR A 195 0.71 -3.35 7.87
C THR A 195 2.04 -3.95 7.44
N ASN A 196 2.27 -4.02 6.13
CA ASN A 196 3.57 -4.41 5.58
C ASN A 196 3.80 -3.82 4.18
N SER A 197 5.07 -3.69 3.78
CA SER A 197 5.44 -3.40 2.39
C SER A 197 5.53 -4.72 1.62
N VAL A 198 4.89 -4.79 0.45
CA VAL A 198 4.83 -5.99 -0.39
C VAL A 198 5.21 -5.61 -1.82
N PRO A 199 6.18 -6.30 -2.46
CA PRO A 199 6.48 -6.06 -3.86
C PRO A 199 5.30 -6.54 -4.72
N VAL A 200 4.75 -5.64 -5.54
CA VAL A 200 3.65 -5.92 -6.45
C VAL A 200 4.18 -5.92 -7.87
N THR A 201 4.12 -7.07 -8.53
CA THR A 201 4.43 -7.22 -9.95
C THR A 201 3.21 -7.77 -10.67
N VAL A 202 2.58 -6.95 -11.51
CA VAL A 202 1.42 -7.34 -12.32
C VAL A 202 1.72 -7.03 -13.77
N ALA A 203 1.65 -8.05 -14.63
CA ALA A 203 1.82 -7.87 -16.07
C ALA A 203 0.73 -6.94 -16.65
N SER A 204 0.97 -6.41 -17.85
CA SER A 204 -0.06 -5.69 -18.61
C SER A 204 -1.27 -6.59 -18.82
N ASN A 205 -2.47 -6.11 -18.49
CA ASN A 205 -3.73 -6.85 -18.52
C ASN A 205 -3.71 -8.13 -17.65
N GLY A 206 -2.82 -8.19 -16.67
CA GLY A 206 -2.64 -9.33 -15.78
C GLY A 206 -3.40 -9.21 -14.47
N THR A 207 -3.37 -10.29 -13.70
CA THR A 207 -3.87 -10.33 -12.33
C THR A 207 -2.79 -10.87 -11.39
N LEU A 208 -2.77 -10.36 -10.15
CA LEU A 208 -1.97 -10.91 -9.07
C LEU A 208 -2.91 -11.31 -7.93
N ASN A 209 -2.87 -12.59 -7.56
CA ASN A 209 -3.66 -13.15 -6.49
C ASN A 209 -2.81 -13.30 -5.24
N LEU A 210 -3.24 -12.68 -4.15
CA LEU A 210 -2.55 -12.69 -2.87
C LEU A 210 -3.43 -13.42 -1.85
N PRO A 211 -3.07 -14.65 -1.47
CA PRO A 211 -3.73 -15.37 -0.40
C PRO A 211 -3.65 -14.61 0.93
N ILE A 212 -4.76 -14.56 1.65
CA ILE A 212 -4.82 -13.99 3.01
C ILE A 212 -5.45 -15.01 3.94
N VAL A 213 -4.81 -15.23 5.09
CA VAL A 213 -5.31 -16.14 6.12
C VAL A 213 -5.52 -15.34 7.40
N PHE A 214 -6.72 -15.43 7.97
CA PHE A 214 -7.06 -14.81 9.24
C PHE A 214 -6.85 -15.77 10.41
N GLY A 215 -6.49 -15.21 11.56
CA GLY A 215 -6.44 -15.89 12.85
C GLY A 215 -7.19 -15.09 13.92
N LEU A 216 -7.20 -15.62 15.14
CA LEU A 216 -7.86 -14.98 16.28
C LEU A 216 -6.91 -14.01 16.97
N ALA A 217 -7.35 -12.77 17.16
CA ALA A 217 -6.59 -11.70 17.80
C ALA A 217 -7.18 -11.28 19.14
N GLY A 218 -6.31 -10.77 20.01
CA GLY A 218 -6.67 -10.34 21.35
C GLY A 218 -6.94 -11.50 22.30
N THR A 219 -7.38 -11.20 23.53
CA THR A 219 -7.62 -12.17 24.60
C THR A 219 -9.10 -12.27 24.93
N SER A 220 -9.56 -13.47 25.28
CA SER A 220 -10.92 -13.67 25.83
C SER A 220 -10.85 -13.73 27.35
N THR A 221 -11.81 -13.13 28.03
CA THR A 221 -12.05 -13.31 29.47
C THR A 221 -13.22 -14.27 29.74
N GLY A 222 -13.56 -15.12 28.77
CA GLY A 222 -14.67 -16.09 28.89
C GLY A 222 -16.05 -15.49 28.66
N VAL A 223 -16.15 -14.36 27.96
CA VAL A 223 -17.45 -13.78 27.59
C VAL A 223 -18.10 -14.66 26.52
N SER A 224 -19.34 -15.12 26.76
CA SER A 224 -20.11 -15.84 25.76
C SER A 224 -20.77 -14.88 24.77
N VAL A 225 -20.55 -15.12 23.47
CA VAL A 225 -21.20 -14.37 22.39
C VAL A 225 -22.28 -15.24 21.77
N SER A 226 -23.54 -14.92 22.06
CA SER A 226 -24.71 -15.67 21.59
C SER A 226 -25.41 -15.02 20.41
N LEU A 227 -24.70 -14.19 19.63
CA LEU A 227 -25.20 -13.47 18.46
C LEU A 227 -24.30 -13.69 17.26
N LEU A 228 -24.86 -13.56 16.05
CA LEU A 228 -24.09 -13.52 14.81
C LEU A 228 -23.17 -12.29 14.85
N ALA A 229 -21.87 -12.50 14.78
CA ALA A 229 -20.88 -11.42 14.73
C ALA A 229 -20.35 -11.27 13.30
N SER A 230 -20.49 -10.07 12.73
CA SER A 230 -19.92 -9.71 11.42
C SER A 230 -18.83 -8.66 11.60
N PHE A 231 -17.59 -9.03 11.29
CA PHE A 231 -16.42 -8.16 11.40
C PHE A 231 -16.10 -7.59 10.02
N ALA A 232 -16.20 -6.27 9.86
CA ALA A 232 -15.81 -5.63 8.60
C ALA A 232 -14.29 -5.71 8.41
N VAL A 233 -13.88 -6.11 7.22
CA VAL A 233 -12.48 -6.18 6.79
C VAL A 233 -12.26 -5.13 5.71
N THR A 234 -11.30 -4.25 5.92
CA THR A 234 -10.89 -3.26 4.91
C THR A 234 -9.41 -3.45 4.62
N VAL A 235 -9.06 -3.52 3.35
CA VAL A 235 -7.69 -3.51 2.87
C VAL A 235 -7.44 -2.23 2.13
N THR A 236 -6.47 -1.47 2.59
CA THR A 236 -5.99 -0.25 1.95
C THR A 236 -4.59 -0.54 1.41
N VAL A 237 -4.37 -0.24 0.13
CA VAL A 237 -3.07 -0.42 -0.52
C VAL A 237 -2.63 0.93 -1.05
N VAL A 238 -1.43 1.37 -0.67
CA VAL A 238 -0.78 2.54 -1.26
C VAL A 238 0.33 2.06 -2.19
N ILE A 239 0.22 2.36 -3.49
CA ILE A 239 1.15 1.96 -4.55
C ILE A 239 1.23 3.08 -5.59
N GLY A 240 2.44 3.49 -6.00
CA GLY A 240 2.64 4.55 -7.00
C GLY A 240 1.97 5.89 -6.65
N GLY A 241 1.82 6.18 -5.35
CA GLY A 241 1.10 7.37 -4.86
C GLY A 241 -0.43 7.29 -4.98
N ARG A 242 -1.00 6.17 -5.43
CA ARG A 242 -2.45 5.90 -5.42
C ARG A 242 -2.85 5.09 -4.20
N THR A 243 -4.08 5.30 -3.74
CA THR A 243 -4.70 4.47 -2.71
C THR A 243 -5.82 3.63 -3.32
N LEU A 244 -5.70 2.31 -3.19
CA LEU A 244 -6.74 1.35 -3.56
C LEU A 244 -7.37 0.79 -2.29
N VAL A 245 -8.68 0.55 -2.32
CA VAL A 245 -9.43 0.04 -1.17
C VAL A 245 -10.29 -1.13 -1.60
N ALA A 246 -10.25 -2.21 -0.83
CA ALA A 246 -11.16 -3.34 -0.95
C ALA A 246 -11.80 -3.65 0.41
N THR A 247 -13.08 -3.99 0.41
CA THR A 247 -13.84 -4.29 1.63
C THR A 247 -14.47 -5.68 1.55
N SER A 248 -14.54 -6.36 2.69
CA SER A 248 -15.22 -7.65 2.87
C SER A 248 -15.68 -7.79 4.33
N SER A 249 -16.13 -8.97 4.73
CA SER A 249 -16.55 -9.26 6.11
C SER A 249 -16.21 -10.68 6.52
N ILE A 250 -15.91 -10.88 7.80
CA ILE A 250 -15.83 -12.19 8.45
C ILE A 250 -17.14 -12.41 9.22
N SER A 251 -17.83 -13.50 8.92
CA SER A 251 -19.11 -13.84 9.56
C SER A 251 -18.95 -15.03 10.48
N VAL A 252 -19.28 -14.84 11.76
CA VAL A 252 -19.22 -15.86 12.81
C VAL A 252 -20.63 -16.11 13.34
N PRO A 253 -21.22 -17.30 13.08
CA PRO A 253 -22.53 -17.63 13.59
C PRO A 253 -22.52 -17.84 15.10
N VAL A 254 -23.73 -17.80 15.68
CA VAL A 254 -23.97 -18.13 17.09
C VAL A 254 -23.39 -19.51 17.41
N GLY A 255 -22.74 -19.64 18.56
CA GLY A 255 -22.24 -20.93 19.04
C GLY A 255 -20.98 -21.43 18.33
N ALA A 256 -20.29 -20.59 17.56
CA ALA A 256 -19.01 -20.99 16.94
C ALA A 256 -17.89 -21.27 17.97
N GLY A 257 -18.01 -20.77 19.20
CA GLY A 257 -17.08 -21.08 20.30
C GLY A 257 -15.67 -20.48 20.17
N ILE A 258 -15.48 -19.53 19.24
CA ILE A 258 -14.16 -18.96 18.89
C ILE A 258 -13.97 -17.49 19.28
N LEU A 259 -15.04 -16.83 19.73
CA LEU A 259 -15.05 -15.43 20.14
C LEU A 259 -14.75 -15.32 21.65
#